data_AF-A0A542IVW0-F1
#
_entry.id   AF-A0A542IVW0-F1
#
_cell.length_a   1.000
_cell.length_b   1.000
_cell.length_c   1.000
_cell.angle_alpha   90.00
_cell.angle_beta   90.00
_cell.angle_gamma   90.00
#
_symmetry.space_group_name_H-M   'P 1'
#
loop_
_entity.id
_entity.type
_entity.pdbx_description
1 polymer ?
#
loop_
_entity_poly.entity_id
_entity_poly.type
_entity_poly.pdbx_seq_one_letter_code
_entity_poly.pdbx_strand_id
1 'polypeptide(L)'
;MPRDVLDWLLDGDPAIRWQALRNLMNSSPEEVQAERDRVATKGWGARLLALQDAGGQWAGGTYWPANDDDPDQGEVEPCINGMVVTLGAY
;
A
#
# COMPACT_ATOMS: atom_id res chain seq x y z
N MET A 1 20.80 -9.99 -0.43
CA MET A 1 20.63 -8.80 -1.29
C MET A 1 21.93 -8.02 -1.30
N PRO A 2 22.36 -7.47 -2.46
CA PRO A 2 23.43 -6.49 -2.51
C PRO A 2 23.13 -5.29 -1.61
N ARG A 3 24.16 -4.71 -0.98
CA ARG A 3 23.97 -3.67 0.05
C ARG A 3 23.47 -2.36 -0.55
N ASP A 4 23.89 -2.05 -1.77
CA ASP A 4 23.42 -0.94 -2.59
C ASP A 4 21.91 -1.00 -2.86
N VAL A 5 21.36 -2.20 -3.12
CA VAL A 5 19.91 -2.38 -3.34
C VAL A 5 19.14 -2.15 -2.04
N LEU A 6 19.67 -2.62 -0.90
CA LEU A 6 19.04 -2.41 0.39
C LEU A 6 19.05 -0.93 0.79
N ASP A 7 20.17 -0.25 0.58
CA ASP A 7 20.30 1.18 0.86
C ASP A 7 19.32 1.99 -0.01
N TRP A 8 19.14 1.62 -1.29
CA TRP A 8 18.14 2.21 -2.16
C TRP A 8 16.69 2.01 -1.66
N LEU A 9 16.36 0.81 -1.17
CA LEU A 9 15.03 0.53 -0.59
C LEU A 9 14.78 1.33 0.69
N LEU A 10 15.81 1.54 1.51
CA LEU A 10 15.72 2.28 2.77
C LEU A 10 15.69 3.80 2.57
N ASP A 11 16.22 4.30 1.46
CA ASP A 11 16.14 5.71 1.05
C ASP A 11 14.82 6.05 0.33
N GLY A 12 14.08 5.02 -0.11
CA GLY A 12 12.83 5.15 -0.84
C GLY A 12 11.66 5.75 -0.05
N ASP A 13 10.51 5.84 -0.73
CA ASP A 13 9.24 6.30 -0.17
C ASP A 13 8.86 5.51 1.10
N PRO A 14 8.22 6.13 2.11
CA PRO A 14 7.75 5.42 3.30
C PRO A 14 6.99 4.14 2.97
N ALA A 15 6.16 4.12 1.91
CA ALA A 15 5.37 2.96 1.47
C ALA A 15 6.22 1.73 1.10
N ILE A 16 7.50 1.95 0.74
CA ILE A 16 8.48 0.91 0.45
C ILE A 16 9.38 0.66 1.67
N ARG A 17 9.85 1.74 2.31
CA ARG A 17 10.81 1.68 3.41
C ARG A 17 10.30 0.87 4.61
N TRP A 18 9.03 1.02 5.01
CA TRP A 18 8.50 0.27 6.16
C TRP A 18 8.48 -1.26 5.90
N GLN A 19 8.28 -1.68 4.65
CA GLN A 19 8.35 -3.09 4.28
C GLN A 19 9.78 -3.63 4.29
N ALA A 20 10.75 -2.82 3.84
CA ALA A 20 12.16 -3.17 3.93
C ALA A 20 12.61 -3.32 5.39
N LEU A 21 12.19 -2.41 6.28
CA LEU A 21 12.45 -2.52 7.72
C LEU A 21 11.87 -3.82 8.32
N ARG A 22 10.60 -4.12 8.01
CA ARG A 22 9.89 -5.30 8.52
C ARG A 22 10.51 -6.61 8.03
N ASN A 23 10.79 -6.71 6.74
CA ASN A 23 11.06 -7.99 6.10
C ASN A 23 12.56 -8.26 5.89
N LEU A 24 13.40 -7.22 5.87
CA LEU A 24 14.81 -7.34 5.48
C LEU A 24 15.79 -6.89 6.57
N MET A 25 15.39 -6.00 7.49
CA MET A 25 16.29 -5.41 8.49
C MET A 25 16.18 -6.01 9.90
N ASN A 26 15.22 -6.90 10.14
CA ASN A 26 14.90 -7.42 11.47
C ASN A 26 14.68 -6.28 12.49
N SER A 27 14.09 -5.17 12.02
CA SER A 27 13.76 -4.00 12.85
C SER A 27 12.68 -4.33 13.86
N SER A 28 12.62 -3.55 14.93
CA SER A 28 11.59 -3.72 15.95
C SER A 28 10.18 -3.40 15.39
N PRO A 29 9.11 -3.99 15.98
CA PRO A 29 7.74 -3.64 15.60
C PRO A 29 7.43 -2.14 15.73
N GLU A 30 8.06 -1.46 16.70
CA GLU A 30 7.91 -0.02 16.92
C GLU A 30 8.48 0.79 15.75
N GLU A 31 9.71 0.49 15.30
CA GLU A 31 10.33 1.17 14.16
C GLU A 31 9.54 0.94 12.87
N VAL A 32 9.03 -0.28 12.67
CA VAL A 32 8.18 -0.62 11.53
C VAL A 32 6.88 0.19 11.57
N GLN A 33 6.23 0.28 12.74
CA GLN A 33 4.98 1.03 12.88
C GLN A 33 5.21 2.53 12.69
N ALA A 34 6.27 3.09 13.28
CA ALA A 34 6.61 4.49 13.13
C ALA A 34 6.85 4.89 11.67
N GLU A 35 7.52 4.04 10.88
CA GLU A 35 7.68 4.30 9.45
C GLU A 35 6.37 4.09 8.66
N ARG A 36 5.56 3.09 9.03
CA ARG A 36 4.24 2.84 8.42
C ARG A 36 3.29 4.02 8.62
N ASP A 37 3.29 4.67 9.78
CA ASP A 37 2.46 5.84 10.06
C ASP A 37 2.76 7.02 9.11
N ARG A 38 4.00 7.11 8.61
CA ARG A 38 4.42 8.16 7.67
C ARG A 38 3.78 8.01 6.30
N VAL A 39 3.36 6.80 5.91
CA VAL A 39 2.68 6.54 4.62
C VAL A 39 1.45 7.42 4.44
N ALA A 40 0.73 7.69 5.53
CA ALA A 40 -0.46 8.52 5.53
C ALA A 40 -0.21 9.99 5.17
N THR A 41 0.98 10.49 5.48
CA THR A 41 1.27 11.94 5.50
C THR A 41 2.44 12.35 4.61
N LYS A 42 3.18 11.38 4.05
CA LYS A 42 4.35 11.62 3.21
C LYS A 42 4.29 10.78 1.94
N GLY A 43 4.80 11.37 0.86
CA GLY A 43 5.11 10.63 -0.35
C GLY A 43 3.89 10.08 -1.09
N TRP A 44 4.03 8.90 -1.67
CA TRP A 44 3.04 8.31 -2.56
C TRP A 44 1.75 7.93 -1.84
N GLY A 45 1.83 7.38 -0.63
CA GLY A 45 0.65 7.03 0.17
C GLY A 45 -0.24 8.24 0.45
N ALA A 46 0.36 9.35 0.88
CA ALA A 46 -0.36 10.59 1.11
C ALA A 46 -0.99 11.15 -0.17
N ARG A 47 -0.28 11.05 -1.31
CA ARG A 47 -0.82 11.47 -2.61
C ARG A 47 -2.02 10.62 -3.02
N LEU A 48 -1.96 9.31 -2.80
CA LEU A 48 -3.08 8.41 -3.09
C LEU A 48 -4.28 8.72 -2.20
N LEU A 49 -4.07 8.90 -0.89
CA LEU A 49 -5.11 9.27 0.06
C LEU A 49 -5.75 10.63 -0.28
N ALA A 50 -5.00 11.58 -0.81
CA ALA A 50 -5.54 12.88 -1.25
C ALA A 50 -6.47 12.78 -2.47
N LEU A 51 -6.43 11.68 -3.23
CA LEU A 51 -7.32 11.41 -4.36
C LEU A 51 -8.59 10.65 -3.94
N GLN A 52 -8.68 10.27 -2.67
CA GLN A 52 -9.85 9.59 -2.12
C GLN A 52 -11.02 10.57 -2.06
N ASP A 53 -12.21 10.13 -2.48
CA ASP A 53 -13.42 10.91 -2.34
C ASP A 53 -13.91 10.95 -0.88
N ALA A 54 -14.93 11.76 -0.62
CA ALA A 54 -15.50 11.91 0.72
C ALA A 54 -16.11 10.61 1.27
N GLY A 55 -16.43 9.63 0.41
CA GLY A 55 -16.94 8.32 0.78
C GLY A 55 -15.84 7.32 1.13
N GLY A 56 -14.57 7.73 1.07
CA GLY A 56 -13.44 6.82 1.29
C GLY A 56 -13.13 5.95 0.07
N GLN A 57 -13.70 6.26 -1.09
CA GLN A 57 -13.54 5.49 -2.32
C GLN A 57 -12.59 6.21 -3.28
N TRP A 58 -12.14 5.48 -4.30
CA TRP A 58 -11.46 6.05 -5.46
C TRP A 58 -12.29 5.75 -6.70
N ALA A 59 -12.43 6.74 -7.59
CA ALA A 59 -13.17 6.64 -8.83
C ALA A 59 -14.63 6.10 -8.69
N GLY A 60 -15.27 6.28 -7.52
CA GLY A 60 -16.62 5.79 -7.23
C GLY A 60 -16.74 4.26 -7.17
N GLY A 61 -15.62 3.54 -7.07
CA GLY A 61 -15.57 2.09 -7.18
C GLY A 61 -15.96 1.35 -5.90
N THR A 62 -16.97 0.49 -6.01
CA THR A 62 -17.06 -0.76 -5.23
C THR A 62 -16.96 -1.89 -6.25
N TYR A 63 -15.78 -2.49 -6.41
CA TYR A 63 -15.63 -3.67 -7.26
C TYR A 63 -16.39 -4.83 -6.62
N TRP A 64 -17.41 -5.36 -7.31
CA TRP A 64 -18.27 -6.42 -6.80
C TRP A 64 -18.15 -7.67 -7.70
N PRO A 65 -17.25 -8.61 -7.38
CA PRO A 65 -16.90 -9.75 -8.25
C PRO A 65 -17.99 -10.81 -8.43
N ALA A 66 -19.21 -10.59 -7.92
CA ALA A 66 -20.29 -11.56 -8.06
C ALA A 66 -21.15 -11.34 -9.32
N ASN A 67 -20.95 -10.22 -10.05
CA ASN A 67 -21.77 -9.80 -11.19
C ASN A 67 -20.92 -9.53 -12.44
N ASP A 68 -19.86 -10.31 -12.65
CA ASP A 68 -18.89 -10.11 -13.72
C ASP A 68 -19.52 -10.47 -15.08
N ASP A 69 -20.15 -9.51 -15.74
CA ASP A 69 -20.55 -9.59 -17.16
C ASP A 69 -19.38 -9.25 -18.10
N ASP A 70 -18.14 -9.43 -17.63
CA ASP A 70 -16.92 -9.20 -18.41
C ASP A 70 -16.72 -10.37 -19.41
N PRO A 71 -16.76 -10.12 -20.74
CA PRO A 71 -16.53 -11.16 -21.73
C PRO A 71 -15.10 -11.72 -21.70
N ASP A 72 -14.15 -10.99 -21.12
CA ASP A 72 -12.75 -11.40 -21.02
C ASP A 72 -12.45 -11.94 -19.62
N GLN A 73 -13.02 -13.12 -19.32
CA GLN A 73 -12.75 -13.88 -18.11
C GLN A 73 -11.24 -14.03 -17.86
N GLY A 74 -10.72 -13.51 -16.73
CA GLY A 74 -9.56 -14.17 -16.11
C GLY A 74 -8.51 -13.34 -15.40
N GLU A 75 -8.55 -12.01 -15.38
CA GLU A 75 -7.57 -11.23 -14.62
C GLU A 75 -8.21 -10.72 -13.31
N VAL A 76 -8.55 -11.63 -12.40
CA VAL A 76 -8.66 -11.27 -10.99
C VAL A 76 -7.25 -10.89 -10.51
N GLU A 77 -6.90 -9.61 -10.65
CA GLU A 77 -5.70 -9.02 -10.07
C GLU A 77 -5.92 -8.89 -8.55
N PRO A 78 -5.40 -9.81 -7.70
CA PRO A 78 -5.66 -9.79 -6.27
C PRO A 78 -5.11 -8.54 -5.57
N CYS A 79 -4.28 -7.76 -6.27
CA CYS A 79 -3.56 -6.60 -5.75
C CYS A 79 -4.40 -5.31 -5.74
N ILE A 80 -5.46 -5.21 -6.56
CA ILE A 80 -6.27 -3.99 -6.74
C ILE A 80 -7.71 -4.19 -6.22
N ASN A 81 -7.93 -5.16 -5.33
CA ASN A 81 -9.23 -5.36 -4.70
C ASN A 81 -9.47 -4.32 -3.60
N GLY A 82 -9.78 -3.07 -4.00
CA GLY A 82 -10.56 -2.09 -3.24
C GLY A 82 -10.27 -2.01 -1.74
N MET A 83 -9.01 -2.22 -1.33
CA MET A 83 -8.65 -2.13 0.07
C MET A 83 -8.73 -0.66 0.40
N VAL A 84 -9.76 -0.28 1.16
CA VAL A 84 -9.67 0.89 2.01
C VAL A 84 -8.35 0.70 2.76
N VAL A 85 -7.31 1.47 2.39
CA VAL A 85 -6.12 1.64 3.22
C VAL A 85 -6.60 2.43 4.44
N THR A 86 -7.36 1.78 5.30
CA THR A 86 -7.40 2.17 6.70
C THR A 86 -6.01 1.86 7.18
N LEU A 87 -5.30 2.87 7.65
CA LEU A 87 -3.93 2.81 8.14
C LEU A 87 -3.78 1.92 9.40
N GLY A 88 -4.66 0.95 9.63
CA GLY A 88 -4.64 0.03 10.76
C GLY A 88 -5.22 -1.34 10.40
N ALA A 89 -4.59 -2.38 10.96
CA ALA A 89 -4.88 -3.80 10.85
C ALA A 89 -4.48 -4.50 9.54
N TYR A 90 -3.27 -5.08 9.54
CA TYR A 90 -3.03 -6.51 9.35
C TYR A 90 -1.66 -6.84 9.94
#